data_AF-T0UQ16-F1
#
_entry.id   AF-T0UQ16-F1
#
_cell.length_a   1.000
_cell.length_b   1.000
_cell.length_c   1.000
_cell.angle_alpha   90.00
_cell.angle_beta   90.00
_cell.angle_gamma   90.00
#
_symmetry.space_group_name_H-M   'P 1'
#
loop_
_entity.id
_entity.type
_entity.pdbx_description
1 polymer ?
#
loop_
_entity_poly.entity_id
_entity_poly.type
_entity_poly.pdbx_seq_one_letter_code
_entity_poly.pdbx_strand_id
1 'polypeptide(L)'
;MQNHGPWFETNLSDITANGEGLTSDQNASLTNYARLLNYTDSSTAEFLQKLEGIDKKITVVFYGDHLPGLYPQTMFNDNPELQYLTDYFIWSNHGTVKDDYPLVNSSDFPAELLAHTNSRVSPYYALLTEVLNKASVDKDKLDSGGKKLPMILK
;
A
#
# COMPACT_ATOMS: atom_id res chain seq x y z
N MET A 1 -0.16 -8.07 13.37
CA MET A 1 -1.47 -8.72 13.55
C MET A 1 -2.52 -7.86 14.28
N GLN A 2 -2.22 -6.62 14.71
CA GLN A 2 -3.20 -5.77 15.43
C GLN A 2 -4.53 -5.62 14.69
N ASN A 3 -4.47 -5.34 13.38
CA ASN A 3 -5.66 -5.08 12.57
C ASN A 3 -6.21 -6.35 11.88
N HIS A 4 -5.74 -7.54 12.27
CA HIS A 4 -6.29 -8.80 11.77
C HIS A 4 -7.63 -9.09 12.46
N GLY A 5 -8.58 -9.66 11.72
CA GLY A 5 -9.89 -10.00 12.26
C GLY A 5 -9.86 -11.21 13.22
N PRO A 6 -10.89 -11.40 14.05
CA PRO A 6 -12.06 -10.52 14.23
C PRO A 6 -11.73 -9.20 14.98
N TRP A 7 -12.44 -8.12 14.64
CA TRP A 7 -12.23 -6.77 15.21
C TRP A 7 -13.19 -6.47 16.36
N PHE A 8 -12.67 -6.57 17.58
CA PHE A 8 -13.43 -6.33 18.81
C PHE A 8 -13.45 -4.85 19.19
N GLU A 9 -14.36 -4.51 20.11
CA GLU A 9 -14.47 -3.16 20.66
C GLU A 9 -13.14 -2.68 21.25
N THR A 10 -12.84 -1.41 20.99
CA THR A 10 -11.70 -0.71 21.56
C THR A 10 -12.19 0.31 22.60
N ASN A 11 -11.26 0.91 23.35
CA ASN A 11 -11.56 2.02 24.26
C ASN A 11 -11.76 3.37 23.54
N LEU A 12 -11.57 3.46 22.22
CA LEU A 12 -11.97 4.64 21.45
C LEU A 12 -13.48 4.63 21.24
N SER A 13 -14.11 5.80 21.37
CA SER A 13 -15.57 5.95 21.24
C SER A 13 -16.00 7.08 20.31
N ASP A 14 -15.07 7.96 19.96
CA ASP A 14 -15.22 9.13 19.10
C ASP A 14 -15.24 8.81 17.60
N ILE A 15 -14.70 7.65 17.22
CA ILE A 15 -14.74 7.15 15.84
C ILE A 15 -15.94 6.23 15.66
N THR A 16 -16.76 6.53 14.66
CA THR A 16 -17.88 5.70 14.21
C THR A 16 -17.84 5.57 12.70
N ALA A 17 -18.27 4.43 12.17
CA ALA A 17 -18.34 4.18 10.75
C ALA A 17 -19.60 3.37 10.42
N ASN A 18 -20.22 3.69 9.29
CA ASN A 18 -21.42 3.03 8.83
C ASN A 18 -21.39 2.91 7.29
N GLY A 19 -21.65 1.70 6.78
CA GLY A 19 -21.83 1.44 5.36
C GLY A 19 -23.29 1.20 5.03
N GLU A 20 -23.78 1.80 3.95
CA GLU A 20 -25.10 1.47 3.40
C GLU A 20 -25.13 -0.01 2.98
N GLY A 21 -26.23 -0.71 3.29
CA GLY A 21 -26.38 -2.14 2.98
C GLY A 21 -25.64 -3.11 3.90
N LEU A 22 -24.88 -2.62 4.90
CA LEU A 22 -24.25 -3.47 5.92
C LEU A 22 -25.21 -3.80 7.07
N THR A 23 -25.08 -5.02 7.61
CA THR A 23 -25.78 -5.42 8.85
C THR A 23 -25.23 -4.68 10.07
N SER A 24 -25.94 -4.73 11.19
CA SER A 24 -25.46 -4.16 12.46
C SER A 24 -24.10 -4.73 12.89
N ASP A 25 -23.89 -6.04 12.73
CA ASP A 25 -22.61 -6.70 13.09
C ASP A 25 -21.46 -6.29 12.15
N GLN A 26 -21.75 -6.10 10.87
CA GLN A 26 -20.78 -5.58 9.89
C GLN A 26 -20.42 -4.12 10.19
N ASN A 27 -21.39 -3.28 10.53
CA ASN A 27 -21.15 -1.89 10.92
C ASN A 27 -20.38 -1.78 12.26
N ALA A 28 -20.64 -2.68 13.21
CA ALA A 28 -19.84 -2.78 14.43
C ALA A 28 -18.39 -3.17 14.11
N SER A 29 -18.18 -4.17 13.25
CA SER A 29 -16.85 -4.58 12.78
C SER A 29 -16.11 -3.46 12.04
N LEU A 30 -16.81 -2.73 11.16
CA LEU A 30 -16.28 -1.58 10.43
C LEU A 30 -15.85 -0.46 11.38
N THR A 31 -16.69 -0.14 12.38
CA THR A 31 -16.36 0.86 13.40
C THR A 31 -15.13 0.45 14.21
N ASN A 32 -15.04 -0.81 14.65
CA ASN A 32 -13.89 -1.30 15.41
C ASN A 32 -12.62 -1.34 14.57
N TYR A 33 -12.70 -1.75 13.30
CA TYR A 33 -11.58 -1.69 12.37
C TYR A 33 -11.08 -0.25 12.17
N ALA A 34 -11.99 0.73 11.98
CA ALA A 34 -11.63 2.14 11.85
C ALA A 34 -10.92 2.69 13.10
N ARG A 35 -11.33 2.27 14.29
CA ARG A 35 -10.65 2.61 15.56
C ARG A 35 -9.25 2.00 15.64
N LEU A 36 -9.08 0.75 15.21
CA LEU A 36 -7.76 0.10 15.16
C LEU A 36 -6.83 0.74 14.12
N LEU A 37 -7.38 1.23 13.01
CA LEU A 37 -6.65 2.04 12.05
C LEU A 37 -6.17 3.36 12.67
N ASN A 38 -6.96 4.02 13.51
CA ASN A 38 -6.52 5.24 14.20
C ASN A 38 -5.31 5.00 15.14
N TYR A 39 -5.27 3.86 15.84
CA TYR A 39 -4.08 3.48 16.60
C TYR A 39 -2.87 3.24 15.69
N THR A 40 -3.10 2.61 14.53
CA THR A 40 -2.04 2.35 13.54
C THR A 40 -1.49 3.65 12.98
N ASP A 41 -2.35 4.60 12.62
CA ASP A 41 -1.98 5.93 12.15
C ASP A 41 -1.09 6.67 13.16
N SER A 42 -1.56 6.77 14.42
CA SER A 42 -0.81 7.42 15.50
C SER A 42 0.54 6.73 15.76
N SER A 43 0.55 5.40 15.81
CA SER A 43 1.77 4.62 16.05
C SER A 43 2.75 4.70 14.89
N THR A 44 2.25 4.81 13.65
CA THR A 44 3.07 4.96 12.45
C THR A 44 3.72 6.34 12.44
N ALA A 45 2.97 7.39 12.76
CA ALA A 45 3.53 8.75 12.90
C ALA A 45 4.63 8.81 13.98
N GLU A 46 4.38 8.24 15.17
CA GLU A 46 5.39 8.18 16.23
C GLU A 46 6.62 7.36 15.82
N PHE A 47 6.42 6.23 15.12
CA PHE A 47 7.48 5.40 14.59
C PHE A 47 8.37 6.18 13.61
N LEU A 48 7.78 6.83 12.60
CA LEU A 48 8.54 7.62 11.62
C LEU A 48 9.29 8.78 12.30
N GLN A 49 8.65 9.48 13.24
CA GLN A 49 9.29 10.54 14.03
C GLN A 49 10.52 10.03 14.80
N LYS A 50 10.47 8.82 15.36
CA LYS A 50 11.64 8.21 16.03
C LYS A 50 12.76 7.90 15.03
N LEU A 51 12.43 7.49 13.80
CA LEU A 51 13.43 7.24 12.76
C LEU A 51 14.12 8.51 12.26
N GLU A 52 13.43 9.65 12.28
CA GLU A 52 14.03 10.97 11.96
C GLU A 52 15.18 11.34 12.89
N GLY A 53 15.12 10.94 14.17
CA GLY A 53 16.16 11.23 15.16
C GLY A 53 17.42 10.36 15.06
N ILE A 54 17.47 9.39 14.14
CA ILE A 54 18.60 8.46 14.02
C ILE A 54 19.59 8.97 12.98
N ASP A 55 20.87 9.10 13.36
CA ASP A 55 21.98 9.45 12.45
C ASP A 55 22.38 8.25 11.56
N LYS A 56 21.44 7.83 10.74
CA LYS A 56 21.59 6.79 9.71
C LYS A 56 20.51 6.99 8.66
N LYS A 57 20.87 6.85 7.39
CA LYS A 57 19.88 6.85 6.29
C LYS A 57 18.96 5.62 6.43
N ILE A 58 17.68 5.87 6.59
CA ILE A 58 16.63 4.88 6.75
C ILE A 58 15.51 5.21 5.75
N THR A 59 15.01 4.18 5.09
CA THR A 59 13.85 4.25 4.21
C THR A 59 12.88 3.14 4.60
N VAL A 60 11.60 3.49 4.67
CA VAL A 60 10.50 2.59 5.03
C VAL A 60 9.64 2.40 3.80
N VAL A 61 9.42 1.13 3.43
CA VAL A 61 8.35 0.73 2.53
C VAL A 61 7.22 0.22 3.41
N PHE A 62 6.08 0.90 3.39
CA PHE A 62 4.89 0.53 4.16
C PHE A 62 3.75 0.27 3.19
N TYR A 63 2.99 -0.80 3.40
CA TYR A 63 1.85 -1.15 2.55
C TYR A 63 0.82 -1.96 3.33
N GLY A 64 -0.46 -1.82 2.96
CA GLY A 64 -1.51 -2.77 3.32
C GLY A 64 -1.42 -4.01 2.45
N ASP A 65 -1.48 -5.19 3.06
CA ASP A 65 -1.43 -6.47 2.34
C ASP A 65 -2.74 -6.79 1.60
N HIS A 66 -3.88 -6.51 2.24
CA HIS A 66 -5.20 -6.60 1.62
C HIS A 66 -6.24 -5.76 2.39
N LEU A 67 -7.39 -5.48 1.76
CA LEU A 67 -8.55 -4.92 2.46
C LEU A 67 -9.08 -5.90 3.52
N PRO A 68 -9.63 -5.42 4.65
CA PRO A 68 -10.24 -6.30 5.63
C PRO A 68 -11.41 -7.06 5.01
N GLY A 69 -11.54 -8.35 5.34
CA GLY A 69 -12.61 -9.23 4.85
C GLY A 69 -14.00 -8.94 5.43
N LEU A 70 -14.33 -7.67 5.71
CA LEU A 70 -15.61 -7.22 6.27
C LEU A 70 -16.60 -6.73 5.21
N TYR A 71 -16.10 -6.27 4.06
CA TYR A 71 -16.94 -5.68 3.01
C TYR A 71 -17.59 -6.78 2.16
N PRO A 72 -18.92 -6.78 1.96
CA PRO A 72 -19.55 -7.69 1.02
C PRO A 72 -19.20 -7.28 -0.42
N GLN A 73 -19.08 -8.27 -1.32
CA GLN A 73 -18.72 -8.04 -2.72
C GLN A 73 -19.65 -7.06 -3.44
N THR A 74 -20.91 -6.99 -3.03
CA THR A 74 -21.91 -6.07 -3.58
C THR A 74 -21.52 -4.60 -3.46
N MET A 75 -20.66 -4.24 -2.49
CA MET A 75 -20.14 -2.87 -2.33
C MET A 75 -19.21 -2.44 -3.47
N PHE A 76 -18.71 -3.39 -4.25
CA PHE A 76 -17.73 -3.16 -5.32
C PHE A 76 -18.33 -3.39 -6.71
N ASN A 77 -19.64 -3.54 -6.85
CA ASN A 77 -20.28 -3.84 -8.15
C ASN A 77 -19.98 -2.76 -9.21
N ASP A 78 -19.95 -1.49 -8.81
CA ASP A 78 -19.71 -0.38 -9.72
C ASP A 78 -18.22 -0.24 -10.09
N ASN A 79 -17.32 -0.72 -9.21
CA ASN A 79 -15.87 -0.66 -9.39
C ASN A 79 -15.18 -1.87 -8.72
N PRO A 80 -15.16 -3.04 -9.38
CA PRO A 80 -14.67 -4.28 -8.77
C PRO A 80 -13.21 -4.23 -8.36
N GLU A 81 -12.36 -3.45 -9.03
CA GLU A 81 -10.94 -3.34 -8.71
C GLU A 81 -10.66 -2.73 -7.34
N LEU A 82 -11.56 -1.89 -6.80
CA LEU A 82 -11.39 -1.24 -5.50
C LEU A 82 -11.24 -2.25 -4.35
N GLN A 83 -11.74 -3.49 -4.51
CA GLN A 83 -11.61 -4.53 -3.49
C GLN A 83 -10.18 -5.10 -3.37
N TYR A 84 -9.28 -4.70 -4.28
CA TYR A 84 -7.89 -5.18 -4.34
C TYR A 84 -6.84 -4.06 -4.22
N LEU A 85 -7.28 -2.82 -3.97
CA LEU A 85 -6.38 -1.67 -3.80
C LEU A 85 -6.14 -1.38 -2.32
N THR A 86 -4.87 -1.22 -1.94
CA THR A 86 -4.45 -0.84 -0.59
C THR A 86 -3.49 0.34 -0.66
N ASP A 87 -3.39 1.06 0.44
CA ASP A 87 -2.44 2.16 0.56
C ASP A 87 -1.01 1.66 0.70
N TYR A 88 -0.07 2.42 0.14
CA TYR A 88 1.36 2.24 0.35
C TYR A 88 2.09 3.58 0.40
N PHE A 89 3.28 3.61 0.99
CA PHE A 89 4.21 4.72 0.86
C PHE A 89 5.67 4.24 0.93
N ILE A 90 6.55 5.00 0.27
CA ILE A 90 8.00 4.92 0.47
C ILE A 90 8.45 6.25 1.07
N TRP A 91 8.96 6.18 2.29
CA TRP A 91 9.37 7.35 3.07
C TRP A 91 10.82 7.21 3.52
N SER A 92 11.59 8.30 3.47
CA SER A 92 12.96 8.33 3.95
C SER A 92 13.14 9.36 5.06
N ASN A 93 13.96 9.07 6.07
CA ASN A 93 14.30 10.01 7.14
C ASN A 93 15.29 11.12 6.71
N HIS A 94 15.52 11.23 5.41
CA HIS A 94 16.35 12.21 4.73
C HIS A 94 15.58 12.68 3.49
N GLY A 95 16.18 13.54 2.65
CA GLY A 95 15.51 14.11 1.47
C GLY A 95 14.62 13.10 0.73
N THR A 96 13.31 13.27 0.86
CA THR A 96 12.29 12.39 0.29
C THR A 96 11.78 13.04 -0.99
N VAL A 97 11.88 12.32 -2.11
CA VAL A 97 11.29 12.74 -3.37
C VAL A 97 9.89 12.15 -3.46
N LYS A 98 8.94 12.92 -3.98
CA LYS A 98 7.62 12.39 -4.34
C LYS A 98 7.72 11.83 -5.75
N ASP A 99 7.86 10.52 -5.85
CA ASP A 99 7.80 9.81 -7.12
C ASP A 99 6.35 9.72 -7.63
N ASP A 100 6.17 9.63 -8.95
CA ASP A 100 4.86 9.61 -9.61
C ASP A 100 4.45 8.16 -9.96
N TYR A 101 4.17 7.37 -8.93
CA TYR A 101 3.66 6.00 -9.05
C TYR A 101 2.32 5.90 -8.29
N PRO A 102 1.18 6.24 -8.93
CA PRO A 102 -0.12 6.23 -8.25
C PRO A 102 -0.69 4.81 -8.02
N LEU A 103 -0.20 3.82 -8.77
CA LEU A 103 -0.63 2.42 -8.71
C LEU A 103 0.55 1.51 -9.06
N VAL A 104 0.89 0.59 -8.16
CA VAL A 104 1.98 -0.39 -8.34
C VAL A 104 1.54 -1.75 -7.82
N ASN A 105 2.25 -2.80 -8.21
CA ASN A 105 2.10 -4.11 -7.60
C ASN A 105 3.08 -4.27 -6.43
N SER A 106 2.76 -5.15 -5.47
CA SER A 106 3.66 -5.50 -4.36
C SER A 106 5.05 -6.00 -4.82
N SER A 107 5.13 -6.59 -6.01
CA SER A 107 6.40 -7.00 -6.63
C SER A 107 7.30 -5.84 -7.04
N ASP A 108 6.75 -4.63 -7.19
CA ASP A 108 7.48 -3.47 -7.69
C ASP A 108 8.20 -2.70 -6.59
N PHE A 109 7.78 -2.87 -5.32
CA PHE A 109 8.35 -2.13 -4.19
C PHE A 109 9.89 -2.17 -4.11
N PRO A 110 10.59 -3.28 -4.37
CA PRO A 110 12.05 -3.26 -4.39
C PRO A 110 12.63 -2.35 -5.48
N ALA A 111 12.03 -2.32 -6.67
CA ALA A 111 12.49 -1.48 -7.77
C ALA A 111 12.18 0.00 -7.50
N GLU A 112 10.99 0.29 -6.98
CA GLU A 112 10.56 1.63 -6.60
C GLU A 112 11.41 2.18 -5.44
N LEU A 113 11.71 1.35 -4.42
CA LEU A 113 12.63 1.71 -3.32
C LEU A 113 14.02 2.11 -3.84
N LEU A 114 14.57 1.34 -4.79
CA LEU A 114 15.88 1.63 -5.35
C LEU A 114 15.86 2.91 -6.20
N ALA A 115 14.77 3.17 -6.92
CA ALA A 115 14.58 4.43 -7.64
C ALA A 115 14.46 5.61 -6.67
N HIS A 116 13.59 5.51 -5.65
CA HIS A 116 13.34 6.52 -4.62
C HIS A 116 14.62 6.95 -3.88
N THR A 117 15.48 5.98 -3.56
CA THR A 117 16.74 6.21 -2.83
C THR A 117 17.92 6.55 -3.76
N ASN A 118 17.69 6.62 -5.07
CA ASN A 118 18.74 6.78 -6.09
C ASN A 118 19.89 5.78 -5.91
N SER A 119 19.55 4.52 -5.62
CA SER A 119 20.49 3.45 -5.35
C SER A 119 21.00 2.82 -6.65
N ARG A 120 22.22 2.27 -6.60
CA ARG A 120 22.73 1.44 -7.70
C ARG A 120 21.94 0.13 -7.79
N VAL A 121 21.59 -0.27 -9.01
CA VAL A 121 20.81 -1.47 -9.28
C VAL A 121 21.65 -2.57 -9.91
N SER A 122 21.31 -3.83 -9.61
CA SER A 122 21.83 -4.99 -10.35
C SER A 122 21.11 -5.12 -11.71
N PRO A 123 21.59 -5.96 -12.64
CA PRO A 123 20.86 -6.21 -13.89
C PRO A 123 19.42 -6.71 -13.67
N TYR A 124 19.19 -7.49 -12.63
CA TYR A 124 17.85 -7.94 -12.26
C TYR A 124 16.95 -6.77 -11.83
N TYR A 125 17.44 -5.88 -10.97
CA TYR A 125 16.66 -4.70 -10.57
C TYR A 125 16.53 -3.66 -11.67
N ALA A 126 17.49 -3.56 -12.60
CA ALA A 126 17.31 -2.75 -13.81
C ALA A 126 16.13 -3.27 -14.67
N LEU A 127 15.99 -4.60 -14.79
CA LEU A 127 14.82 -5.20 -15.45
C LEU A 127 13.53 -4.91 -14.67
N LEU A 128 13.52 -5.03 -13.36
CA LEU A 128 12.34 -4.71 -12.55
C LEU A 128 11.97 -3.23 -12.60
N THR A 129 12.95 -2.32 -12.67
CA THR A 129 12.69 -0.89 -12.89
C THR A 129 12.06 -0.63 -14.26
N GLU A 130 12.45 -1.36 -15.30
CA GLU A 130 11.78 -1.30 -16.60
C GLU A 130 10.35 -1.86 -16.56
N VAL A 131 10.11 -2.93 -15.79
CA VAL A 131 8.77 -3.48 -15.55
C VAL A 131 7.90 -2.45 -14.83
N LEU A 132 8.36 -1.90 -13.69
CA LEU A 132 7.68 -0.82 -12.96
C LEU A 132 7.28 0.33 -13.90
N ASN A 133 8.21 0.81 -14.72
CA ASN A 133 7.98 1.99 -15.56
C ASN A 133 7.10 1.73 -16.79
N LYS A 134 7.09 0.51 -17.34
CA LYS A 134 6.56 0.28 -18.71
C LYS A 134 5.60 -0.90 -18.82
N ALA A 135 5.52 -1.76 -17.81
CA ALA A 135 4.78 -3.01 -17.90
C ALA A 135 4.14 -3.49 -16.59
N SER A 136 4.00 -2.62 -15.59
CA SER A 136 3.28 -2.95 -14.35
C SER A 136 1.76 -2.77 -14.51
N VAL A 137 1.03 -2.99 -13.42
CA VAL A 137 -0.43 -3.08 -13.31
C VAL A 137 -1.17 -1.80 -13.68
N ASP A 138 -0.50 -0.65 -13.68
CA ASP A 138 -1.06 0.64 -14.09
C ASP A 138 -1.01 0.85 -15.62
N LYS A 139 -0.41 -0.08 -16.38
CA LYS A 139 -0.26 0.02 -17.83
C LYS A 139 -1.31 -0.85 -18.54
N ASP A 140 -2.44 -0.24 -18.90
CA ASP A 140 -3.50 -0.92 -19.69
C ASP A 140 -3.02 -1.45 -21.05
N LYS A 141 -2.05 -0.77 -21.66
CA LYS A 141 -1.44 -1.15 -22.94
C LYS A 141 0.07 -0.94 -22.89
N LEU A 142 0.81 -2.01 -23.12
CA LEU A 142 2.26 -1.96 -23.24
C LEU A 142 2.69 -1.19 -24.49
N ASP A 143 3.65 -0.28 -24.35
CA ASP A 143 4.31 0.36 -25.48
C ASP A 143 5.30 -0.60 -26.19
N SER A 144 6.01 -0.11 -27.21
CA SER A 144 6.96 -0.96 -27.95
C SER A 144 8.12 -1.50 -27.10
N GLY A 145 8.47 -0.83 -26.01
CA GLY A 145 9.47 -1.27 -25.04
C GLY A 145 8.89 -2.30 -24.06
N GLY A 146 7.73 -1.99 -23.47
CA GLY A 146 7.00 -2.88 -22.58
C GLY A 146 6.68 -4.22 -23.23
N LYS A 147 6.32 -4.25 -24.52
CA LYS A 147 6.07 -5.49 -25.27
C LYS A 147 7.31 -6.38 -25.46
N LYS A 148 8.52 -5.83 -25.35
CA LYS A 148 9.78 -6.59 -25.49
C LYS A 148 10.23 -7.20 -24.16
N LEU A 149 9.83 -6.65 -23.01
CA LEU A 149 10.23 -7.16 -21.69
C LEU A 149 9.84 -8.64 -21.48
N PRO A 150 8.62 -9.10 -21.83
CA PRO A 150 8.25 -10.52 -21.72
C PRO A 150 9.07 -11.44 -22.62
N MET A 151 9.66 -10.94 -23.72
CA MET A 151 10.48 -11.75 -24.62
C MET A 151 11.91 -11.97 -24.09
N ILE A 152 12.37 -11.11 -23.18
CA ILE A 152 13.69 -11.22 -22.52
C ILE A 152 13.61 -12.22 -21.32
N LEU A 153 12.42 -12.45 -20.79
CA LEU A 153 12.14 -13.30 -19.64
C LEU A 153 11.84 -14.78 -20.00
N LYS A 154 11.86 -15.15 -21.28
CA LYS A 154 11.68 -16.53 -21.78
C LYS A 154 13.01 -17.13 -22.21
#